data_AF-A0A2D9ISA8-F1
#
_entry.id   AF-A0A2D9ISA8-F1
#
_cell.length_a   1.000
_cell.length_b   1.000
_cell.length_c   1.000
_cell.angle_alpha   90.00
_cell.angle_beta   90.00
_cell.angle_gamma   90.00
#
_symmetry.space_group_name_H-M   'P 1'
#
loop_
_entity.id
_entity.type
_entity.pdbx_description
1 polymer ?
#
loop_
_entity_poly.entity_id
_entity_poly.type
_entity_poly.pdbx_seq_one_letter_code
_entity_poly.pdbx_strand_id
1 'polypeptide(L)'
;MVENINSKEAFDLLQKDEHAILIDVRTKKEQLAVGVPDLHKIGKETYIIEWKNSILPGSRKRFLNDFNENLGLSNEGKYIFICRSGIRSNFAALTVEESFDSGNYSGRCFNVEDGFEGHEQSLGYPQKPTGWKNLGLPWK
;
A
#
# COMPACT_ATOMS: atom_id res chain seq x y z
N MET A 1 5.18 1.18 14.73
CA MET A 1 4.25 2.27 14.37
C MET A 1 4.30 2.44 12.87
N VAL A 2 3.14 2.33 12.20
CA VAL A 2 3.02 2.54 10.75
C VAL A 2 3.50 3.93 10.38
N GLU A 3 4.40 4.00 9.40
CA GLU A 3 4.96 5.25 8.89
C GLU A 3 4.17 5.72 7.66
N ASN A 4 3.75 6.99 7.66
CA ASN A 4 3.11 7.60 6.48
C ASN A 4 4.20 8.19 5.59
N ILE A 5 4.19 7.78 4.33
CA ILE A 5 5.08 8.28 3.28
C ILE A 5 4.26 8.63 2.05
N ASN A 6 4.70 9.60 1.26
CA ASN A 6 4.05 9.90 -0.01
C ASN A 6 4.47 8.92 -1.12
N SER A 7 3.78 8.97 -2.26
CA SER A 7 4.03 8.06 -3.38
C SER A 7 5.47 8.13 -3.93
N LYS A 8 6.14 9.29 -3.90
CA LYS A 8 7.54 9.41 -4.34
C LYS A 8 8.48 8.73 -3.35
N GLU A 9 8.30 8.95 -2.06
CA GLU A 9 9.07 8.29 -1.00
C GLU A 9 8.90 6.77 -1.03
N ALA A 10 7.67 6.31 -1.27
CA ALA A 10 7.36 4.89 -1.47
C ALA A 10 8.13 4.29 -2.66
N PHE A 11 8.12 4.96 -3.81
CA PHE A 11 8.86 4.52 -4.99
C PHE A 11 10.38 4.53 -4.76
N ASP A 12 10.90 5.57 -4.12
CA ASP A 12 12.31 5.66 -3.72
C ASP A 12 12.72 4.50 -2.81
N LEU A 13 11.89 4.15 -1.82
CA LEU A 13 12.14 3.02 -0.93
C LEU A 13 12.13 1.70 -1.69
N LEU A 14 11.17 1.51 -2.60
CA LEU A 14 11.10 0.34 -3.50
C LEU A 14 12.34 0.24 -4.40
N GLN A 15 12.95 1.35 -4.81
CA GLN A 15 14.17 1.31 -5.62
C GLN A 15 15.42 0.95 -4.83
N LYS A 16 15.49 1.38 -3.56
CA LYS A 16 16.71 1.29 -2.74
C LYS A 16 16.79 0.02 -1.92
N ASP A 17 15.65 -0.62 -1.63
CA ASP A 17 15.58 -1.71 -0.68
C ASP A 17 15.02 -3.00 -1.29
N GLU A 18 15.83 -4.06 -1.31
CA GLU A 18 15.42 -5.34 -1.88
C GLU A 18 14.27 -6.00 -1.12
N HIS A 19 14.13 -5.72 0.19
CA HIS A 19 13.06 -6.23 1.04
C HIS A 19 11.79 -5.36 1.04
N ALA A 20 11.79 -4.25 0.30
CA ALA A 20 10.60 -3.42 0.11
C ALA A 20 9.63 -4.05 -0.90
N ILE A 21 8.38 -4.18 -0.47
CA ILE A 21 7.29 -4.81 -1.21
C ILE A 21 6.11 -3.84 -1.25
N LEU A 22 5.55 -3.63 -2.45
CA LEU A 22 4.34 -2.84 -2.62
C LEU A 22 3.11 -3.74 -2.64
N ILE A 23 2.14 -3.45 -1.78
CA ILE A 23 0.86 -4.14 -1.67
C ILE A 23 -0.25 -3.15 -2.06
N ASP A 24 -0.89 -3.39 -3.20
CA ASP A 24 -2.09 -2.67 -3.61
C ASP A 24 -3.32 -3.32 -2.97
N VAL A 25 -3.95 -2.57 -2.06
CA VAL A 25 -5.11 -3.04 -1.30
C VAL A 25 -6.44 -2.58 -1.87
N ARG A 26 -6.44 -1.95 -3.05
CA ARG A 26 -7.66 -1.58 -3.77
C ARG A 26 -8.40 -2.83 -4.25
N THR A 27 -9.66 -2.64 -4.59
CA THR A 27 -10.46 -3.71 -5.19
C THR A 27 -10.02 -3.97 -6.62
N LYS A 28 -10.21 -5.20 -7.11
CA LYS A 28 -10.00 -5.58 -8.51
C LYS A 28 -10.77 -4.68 -9.48
N LYS A 29 -11.95 -4.20 -9.09
CA LYS A 29 -12.73 -3.25 -9.89
C LYS A 29 -12.00 -1.92 -10.08
N GLU A 30 -11.42 -1.37 -9.02
CA GLU A 30 -10.62 -0.14 -9.10
C GLU A 30 -9.37 -0.35 -9.96
N GLN A 31 -8.69 -1.48 -9.80
CA GLN A 31 -7.48 -1.82 -10.56
C GLN A 31 -7.77 -1.96 -12.06
N LEU A 32 -8.85 -2.67 -12.43
CA LEU A 32 -9.26 -2.81 -13.83
C LEU A 32 -9.73 -1.49 -14.46
N ALA A 33 -10.33 -0.60 -13.67
CA ALA A 33 -10.85 0.67 -14.16
C ALA A 33 -9.78 1.76 -14.31
N VAL A 34 -8.76 1.75 -13.45
CA VAL A 34 -7.80 2.86 -13.34
C VAL A 34 -6.36 2.47 -13.69
N GLY A 35 -5.98 1.20 -13.47
CA GLY A 35 -4.60 0.71 -13.55
C GLY A 35 -3.96 0.47 -12.18
N VAL A 36 -2.72 -0.03 -12.16
CA VAL A 36 -1.90 -0.39 -10.98
C VAL A 36 -0.47 0.14 -11.08
N PRO A 37 0.26 0.32 -9.95
CA PRO A 37 1.69 0.59 -9.97
C PRO A 37 2.47 -0.47 -10.76
N ASP A 38 3.38 -0.04 -11.64
CA ASP A 38 4.19 -0.92 -12.49
C ASP A 38 5.66 -0.88 -12.07
N LEU A 39 6.09 -1.89 -11.31
CA LEU A 39 7.44 -1.96 -10.75
C LEU A 39 8.42 -2.80 -11.59
N HIS A 40 7.99 -3.30 -12.76
CA HIS A 40 8.81 -4.19 -13.59
C HIS A 40 10.16 -3.57 -13.98
N LYS A 41 10.19 -2.25 -14.24
CA LYS A 41 11.44 -1.52 -14.59
C LYS A 41 12.47 -1.48 -13.46
N ILE A 42 12.06 -1.74 -12.22
CA ILE A 42 12.95 -1.80 -11.04
C ILE A 42 13.09 -3.24 -10.51
N GLY A 43 12.67 -4.24 -11.31
CA GLY A 43 12.82 -5.66 -10.96
C GLY A 43 11.90 -6.13 -9.83
N LYS A 44 10.80 -5.44 -9.57
CA LYS A 44 9.83 -5.78 -8.51
C LYS A 44 8.42 -5.96 -9.08
N GLU A 45 7.56 -6.59 -8.28
CA GLU A 45 6.14 -6.76 -8.58
C GLU A 45 5.28 -6.04 -7.55
N THR A 46 4.07 -5.67 -7.97
CA THR A 46 3.03 -5.13 -7.10
C THR A 46 2.12 -6.28 -6.70
N TYR A 47 2.00 -6.54 -5.40
CA TYR A 47 1.14 -7.60 -4.87
C TYR A 47 -0.28 -7.07 -4.67
N ILE A 48 -1.25 -7.87 -5.08
CA ILE A 48 -2.67 -7.50 -5.01
C ILE A 48 -3.33 -8.24 -3.87
N ILE A 49 -3.65 -7.53 -2.78
CA ILE A 49 -4.30 -8.11 -1.60
C ILE A 49 -5.42 -7.20 -1.16
N GLU A 50 -6.66 -7.50 -1.55
CA GLU A 50 -7.77 -6.57 -1.37
C GLU A 50 -8.14 -6.34 0.09
N TRP A 51 -8.15 -5.06 0.50
CA TRP A 51 -8.79 -4.64 1.74
C TRP A 51 -10.31 -4.53 1.54
N LYS A 52 -11.03 -5.61 1.83
CA LYS A 52 -12.49 -5.65 1.76
C LYS A 52 -13.10 -5.02 3.01
N ASN A 53 -13.90 -3.98 2.81
CA ASN A 53 -14.74 -3.24 3.77
C ASN A 53 -14.46 -3.49 5.27
N SER A 54 -13.73 -2.57 5.91
CA SER A 54 -13.32 -2.63 7.32
C SER A 54 -14.46 -2.69 8.33
N ILE A 55 -15.70 -2.40 7.93
CA ILE A 55 -16.86 -2.34 8.83
C ILE A 55 -17.40 -3.74 9.13
N LEU A 56 -17.14 -4.73 8.28
CA LEU A 56 -17.61 -6.10 8.50
C LEU A 56 -16.74 -6.81 9.55
N PRO A 57 -17.34 -7.55 10.51
CA PRO A 57 -16.61 -8.39 11.44
C PRO A 57 -15.69 -9.37 10.69
N GLY A 58 -14.45 -9.51 11.18
CA GLY A 58 -13.47 -10.46 10.63
C GLY A 58 -12.66 -9.95 9.42
N SER A 59 -12.90 -8.73 8.93
CA SER A 59 -12.18 -8.17 7.77
C SER A 59 -10.66 -8.09 7.98
N ARG A 60 -10.22 -7.71 9.19
CA ARG A 60 -8.81 -7.71 9.59
C ARG A 60 -8.19 -9.11 9.52
N LYS A 61 -8.86 -10.10 10.14
CA LYS A 61 -8.38 -11.49 10.18
C LYS A 61 -8.28 -12.07 8.76
N ARG A 62 -9.28 -11.83 7.92
CA ARG A 62 -9.27 -12.29 6.53
C ARG A 62 -8.13 -11.65 5.75
N PHE A 63 -7.94 -10.33 5.89
CA PHE A 63 -6.84 -9.65 5.23
C PHE A 63 -5.47 -10.20 5.67
N LEU A 64 -5.28 -10.44 6.97
CA LEU A 64 -4.03 -11.00 7.49
C LEU A 64 -3.77 -12.43 6.98
N ASN A 65 -4.82 -13.25 6.82
CA ASN A 65 -4.70 -14.56 6.19
C ASN A 65 -4.25 -14.43 4.73
N ASP A 66 -4.96 -13.60 3.94
CA ASP A 66 -4.62 -13.36 2.53
C ASP A 66 -3.17 -12.83 2.41
N PHE A 67 -2.74 -11.95 3.32
CA PHE A 67 -1.36 -11.44 3.40
C PHE A 67 -0.33 -12.55 3.66
N ASN A 68 -0.57 -13.38 4.68
CA ASN A 68 0.36 -14.45 5.04
C ASN A 68 0.45 -15.55 3.97
N GLU A 69 -0.65 -15.82 3.26
CA GLU A 69 -0.66 -16.78 2.14
C GLU A 69 0.16 -16.29 0.93
N ASN A 70 0.20 -14.98 0.67
CA ASN A 70 0.85 -14.43 -0.52
C ASN A 70 2.30 -13.98 -0.30
N LEU A 71 2.62 -13.47 0.89
CA LEU A 71 3.91 -12.82 1.17
C LEU A 71 4.64 -13.45 2.37
N GLY A 72 3.89 -13.76 3.42
CA GLY A 72 4.47 -14.11 4.72
C GLY A 72 5.23 -12.96 5.39
N LEU A 73 5.63 -13.18 6.63
CA LEU A 73 6.37 -12.20 7.44
C LEU A 73 7.88 -12.46 7.39
N SER A 74 8.64 -11.38 7.36
CA SER A 74 10.10 -11.36 7.42
C SER A 74 10.59 -10.25 8.35
N ASN A 75 11.67 -10.50 9.09
CA ASN A 75 12.29 -9.52 9.98
C ASN A 75 12.90 -8.33 9.24
N GLU A 76 13.22 -8.49 7.96
CA GLU A 76 13.78 -7.42 7.11
C GLU A 76 12.71 -6.77 6.21
N GLY A 77 11.50 -7.32 6.25
CA GLY A 77 10.39 -6.95 5.38
C GLY A 77 9.98 -5.49 5.56
N LYS A 78 9.83 -4.78 4.43
CA LYS A 78 9.29 -3.42 4.37
C LYS A 78 8.02 -3.44 3.54
N TYR A 79 6.89 -3.50 4.22
CA TYR A 79 5.58 -3.69 3.61
C TYR A 79 4.92 -2.33 3.37
N ILE A 80 4.80 -1.94 2.10
CA ILE A 80 4.28 -0.64 1.69
C ILE A 80 2.87 -0.83 1.14
N PHE A 81 1.89 -0.21 1.77
CA PHE A 81 0.48 -0.39 1.43
C PHE A 81 -0.04 0.82 0.68
N ILE A 82 -0.66 0.59 -0.47
CA ILE A 82 -1.29 1.63 -1.30
C ILE A 82 -2.77 1.35 -1.53
N CYS A 83 -3.60 2.37 -1.36
CA CYS A 83 -5.00 2.34 -1.77
C CYS A 83 -5.30 3.51 -2.72
N ARG A 84 -6.56 3.91 -2.89
CA ARG A 84 -6.91 5.08 -3.72
C ARG A 84 -6.28 6.38 -3.22
N SER A 85 -6.36 6.64 -1.91
CA SER A 85 -6.09 7.96 -1.30
C SER A 85 -5.61 7.87 0.16
N GLY A 86 -4.86 6.81 0.52
CA GLY A 86 -4.21 6.63 1.83
C GLY A 86 -5.04 6.09 3.01
N ILE A 87 -6.37 6.10 2.95
CA ILE A 87 -7.20 5.72 4.12
C ILE A 87 -7.23 4.19 4.36
N ARG A 88 -7.60 3.41 3.34
CA ARG A 88 -7.74 1.94 3.48
C ARG A 88 -6.38 1.25 3.67
N SER A 89 -5.34 1.78 3.03
CA SER A 89 -3.97 1.30 3.17
C SER A 89 -3.43 1.48 4.58
N ASN A 90 -3.79 2.56 5.28
CA ASN A 90 -3.43 2.73 6.69
C ASN A 90 -4.03 1.61 7.56
N PHE A 91 -5.32 1.29 7.40
CA PHE A 91 -5.94 0.19 8.14
C PHE A 91 -5.32 -1.18 7.82
N ALA A 92 -4.93 -1.41 6.57
CA ALA A 92 -4.21 -2.61 6.15
C ALA A 92 -2.82 -2.70 6.82
N ALA A 93 -2.06 -1.62 6.78
CA ALA A 93 -0.74 -1.52 7.40
C ALA A 93 -0.79 -1.75 8.91
N LEU A 94 -1.75 -1.12 9.60
CA LEU A 94 -1.96 -1.32 11.04
C LEU A 94 -2.30 -2.77 11.37
N THR A 95 -3.14 -3.42 10.55
CA THR A 95 -3.51 -4.83 10.76
C THR A 95 -2.31 -5.77 10.67
N VAL A 96 -1.40 -5.51 9.74
CA VAL A 96 -0.17 -6.31 9.59
C VAL A 96 0.82 -5.99 10.71
N GLU A 97 1.00 -4.71 11.04
CA GLU A 97 1.88 -4.29 12.14
C GLU A 97 1.44 -4.87 13.50
N GLU A 98 0.14 -4.83 13.83
CA GLU A 98 -0.41 -5.41 15.06
C GLU A 98 -0.11 -6.92 15.18
N SER A 99 0.14 -7.61 14.06
CA SER A 99 0.51 -9.04 14.07
C SER A 99 1.98 -9.26 14.45
N PHE A 100 2.86 -8.26 14.33
CA PHE A 100 4.30 -8.40 14.57
C PHE A 100 4.60 -8.69 16.04
N ASP A 101 3.88 -8.02 16.96
CA ASP A 101 4.03 -8.19 18.40
C ASP A 101 3.79 -9.65 18.82
N SER A 102 2.79 -10.29 18.21
CA SER A 102 2.46 -11.70 18.50
C SER A 102 3.51 -12.70 18.01
N GLY A 103 4.30 -12.31 17.01
CA GLY A 103 5.24 -13.19 16.30
C GLY A 103 6.71 -12.84 16.51
N ASN A 104 7.04 -11.82 17.32
CA ASN A 104 8.39 -11.30 17.49
C ASN A 104 9.07 -10.90 16.16
N TYR A 105 8.29 -10.28 15.26
CA TYR A 105 8.77 -9.80 13.97
C TYR A 105 9.28 -8.36 14.05
N SER A 106 10.39 -8.08 13.35
CA SER A 106 11.01 -6.74 13.30
C SER A 106 10.79 -5.98 11.99
N GLY A 107 9.88 -6.45 11.14
CA GLY A 107 9.53 -5.78 9.89
C GLY A 107 8.94 -4.39 10.09
N ARG A 108 8.78 -3.64 9.00
CA ARG A 108 8.21 -2.28 9.01
C ARG A 108 7.03 -2.18 8.05
N CYS A 109 6.00 -1.45 8.48
CA CYS A 109 4.81 -1.15 7.67
C CYS A 109 4.77 0.33 7.30
N PHE A 110 4.47 0.60 6.04
CA PHE A 110 4.37 1.96 5.48
C PHE A 110 3.01 2.14 4.81
N ASN A 111 2.39 3.29 5.03
CA ASN A 111 1.18 3.71 4.32
C ASN A 111 1.54 4.77 3.28
N VAL A 112 1.13 4.54 2.02
CA VAL A 112 1.21 5.56 0.97
C VAL A 112 0.07 6.55 1.16
N GLU A 113 0.34 7.66 1.84
CA GLU A 113 -0.70 8.57 2.38
C GLU A 113 -1.52 9.29 1.31
N ASP A 114 -0.92 9.56 0.15
CA ASP A 114 -1.58 10.17 -0.99
C ASP A 114 -2.20 9.14 -1.95
N GLY A 115 -1.95 7.85 -1.72
CA GLY A 115 -2.52 6.74 -2.49
C GLY A 115 -2.16 6.75 -3.98
N PHE A 116 -2.92 5.98 -4.76
CA PHE A 116 -2.69 5.85 -6.20
C PHE A 116 -3.22 7.03 -7.00
N GLU A 117 -4.39 7.57 -6.63
CA GLU A 117 -5.11 8.59 -7.40
C GLU A 117 -5.06 9.98 -6.75
N GLY A 118 -4.48 10.12 -5.57
CA GLY A 118 -4.39 11.38 -4.84
C GLY A 118 -5.60 11.64 -3.93
N HIS A 119 -5.53 12.76 -3.21
CA HIS A 119 -6.66 13.27 -2.43
C HIS A 119 -7.71 13.93 -3.34
N GLU A 120 -8.98 13.92 -2.92
CA GLU A 120 -10.02 14.69 -3.60
C GLU A 120 -9.67 16.19 -3.55
N GLN A 121 -9.64 16.83 -4.72
CA GLN A 121 -9.35 18.26 -4.82
C GLN A 121 -10.60 19.05 -4.41
N SER A 122 -10.44 19.98 -3.45
CA SER A 122 -11.50 20.92 -3.13
C SER A 122 -11.69 21.94 -4.27
N LEU A 123 -12.95 22.26 -4.58
CA LEU A 123 -13.29 23.34 -5.50
C LEU A 123 -12.86 24.67 -4.88
N GLY A 124 -11.75 25.25 -5.35
CA GLY A 124 -11.35 26.58 -4.89
C GLY A 124 -9.99 27.05 -5.37
N TYR A 125 -8.99 26.15 -5.43
CA TYR A 125 -7.64 26.52 -5.87
C TYR A 125 -6.93 25.32 -6.53
N PRO A 126 -6.09 25.54 -7.56
CA PRO A 126 -5.27 24.49 -8.13
C PRO A 126 -4.29 23.99 -7.06
N GLN A 127 -4.46 22.73 -6.66
CA GLN A 127 -3.54 22.05 -5.75
C GLN A 127 -2.45 21.35 -6.55
N LYS A 128 -1.27 21.22 -5.93
CA LYS A 128 -0.21 20.36 -6.49
C LYS A 128 -0.77 18.94 -6.65
N PRO A 129 -0.44 18.24 -7.75
CA PRO A 129 -0.88 16.87 -7.94
C PRO A 129 -0.31 15.99 -6.82
N THR A 130 -1.12 15.07 -6.33
CA THR A 130 -0.76 14.06 -5.33
C THR A 130 -1.16 12.68 -5.85
N GLY A 131 -0.55 11.64 -5.28
CA GLY A 131 -0.83 10.25 -5.62
C GLY A 131 -0.01 9.74 -6.79
N TRP A 132 0.28 8.44 -6.74
CA TRP A 132 1.21 7.73 -7.62
C TRP A 132 1.02 8.05 -9.11
N LYS A 133 -0.21 7.94 -9.59
CA LYS A 133 -0.58 8.17 -10.98
C LYS A 133 -0.38 9.62 -11.41
N ASN A 134 -0.85 10.58 -10.61
CA ASN A 134 -0.80 12.00 -10.97
C ASN A 134 0.61 12.59 -10.82
N LEU A 135 1.45 11.96 -9.99
CA LEU A 135 2.87 12.29 -9.85
C LEU A 135 3.75 11.71 -10.98
N GLY A 136 3.14 10.99 -11.93
CA GLY A 136 3.83 10.43 -13.10
C GLY A 136 4.74 9.24 -12.78
N LEU A 137 4.55 8.58 -11.64
CA LEU A 137 5.29 7.36 -11.31
C LEU A 137 4.83 6.19 -12.21
N PRO A 138 5.66 5.16 -12.46
CA PRO A 138 5.30 4.06 -13.37
C PRO A 138 4.00 3.34 -12.98
N TRP A 139 3.05 3.24 -13.92
CA TRP A 139 1.78 2.52 -13.76
C TRP A 139 1.28 1.98 -15.10
N LYS A 140 0.36 1.01 -15.07
CA LYS A 140 -0.26 0.39 -16.25
C LYS A 140 -1.73 0.05 -16.02
#